data_AF-A0A2R5FT48-F1
#
_entry.id   AF-A0A2R5FT48-F1
#
_cell.length_a   1.000
_cell.length_b   1.000
_cell.length_c   1.000
_cell.angle_alpha   90.00
_cell.angle_beta   90.00
_cell.angle_gamma   90.00
#
_symmetry.space_group_name_H-M   'P 1'
#
loop_
_entity.id
_entity.type
_entity.pdbx_description
1 polymer ?
#
loop_
_entity_poly.entity_id
_entity_poly.type
_entity_poly.pdbx_seq_one_letter_code
_entity_poly.pdbx_strand_id
1 'polypeptide(L)' 'MSAFRLTELATQDLLSIGRYTQKTWGTEQRNRYLAILDDCFHLLAREPHIGFKILA' A
#
# COMPACT_ATOMS: atom_id res chain seq x y z
N MET A 1 -14.46 9.62 5.85
CA MET A 1 -14.38 8.22 6.36
C MET A 1 -13.51 7.45 5.40
N SER A 2 -12.56 6.64 5.88
CA SER A 2 -11.71 5.84 4.98
C SER A 2 -12.56 4.79 4.27
N ALA A 3 -12.39 4.66 2.95
CA ALA A 3 -13.16 3.72 2.12
C ALA A 3 -12.71 2.26 2.28
N PHE A 4 -11.58 2.02 2.98
CA PHE A 4 -11.02 0.70 3.26
C PHE A 4 -10.45 0.62 4.68
N ARG A 5 -10.11 -0.60 5.10
CA ARG A 5 -9.37 -0.90 6.33
C ARG A 5 -8.20 -1.82 6.00
N LEU A 6 -7.06 -1.54 6.61
CA LEU A 6 -5.91 -2.44 6.58
C LEU A 6 -5.90 -3.26 7.87
N THR A 7 -5.44 -4.51 7.76
CA THR A 7 -5.11 -5.30 8.95
C THR A 7 -3.87 -4.69 9.63
N GLU A 8 -3.66 -5.05 10.90
CA GLU A 8 -2.45 -4.65 11.61
C GLU A 8 -1.19 -5.17 10.91
N LEU A 9 -1.21 -6.42 10.42
CA LEU A 9 -0.11 -7.01 9.66
C LEU A 9 0.20 -6.22 8.39
N ALA A 10 -0.82 -5.89 7.58
CA ALA A 10 -0.62 -5.08 6.37
C ALA A 10 -0.07 -3.68 6.69
N THR A 11 -0.43 -3.11 7.85
CA THR A 11 0.13 -1.83 8.31
C THR A 11 1.62 -1.97 8.66
N GLN A 12 2.01 -3.06 9.34
CA GLN A 12 3.42 -3.33 9.64
C GLN A 12 4.25 -3.58 8.37
N ASP A 13 3.66 -4.20 7.36
CA ASP A 13 4.30 -4.40 6.06
C ASP A 13 4.59 -3.05 5.38
N LEU A 14 3.60 -2.13 5.34
CA LEU A 14 3.79 -0.78 4.81
C LEU A 14 4.91 -0.01 5.54
N LEU A 15 4.97 -0.12 6.87
CA LEU A 15 6.05 0.50 7.65
C LEU A 15 7.43 -0.09 7.29
N SER A 16 7.49 -1.40 7.08
CA SER A 16 8.73 -2.09 6.71
C SER A 16 9.18 -1.73 5.30
N ILE A 17 8.25 -1.68 4.33
CA ILE A 17 8.48 -1.17 2.97
C ILE A 17 8.97 0.27 3.02
N GLY A 18 8.33 1.13 3.82
CA GLY A 18 8.72 2.53 3.97
C GLY A 18 10.14 2.70 4.54
N ARG A 19 10.49 1.93 5.58
CA ARG A 19 11.83 1.92 6.17
C ARG A 19 12.89 1.44 5.17
N TYR A 20 12.60 0.35 4.47
CA TYR A 20 13.52 -0.21 3.48
C TYR A 20 13.74 0.73 2.29
N THR A 21 12.66 1.21 1.68
CA THR A 21 12.72 2.12 0.52
C THR A 21 13.48 3.41 0.84
N GLN A 22 13.25 4.00 2.01
CA GLN A 22 14.01 5.17 2.45
C GLN A 22 15.49 4.87 2.65
N LYS A 23 15.82 3.73 3.29
CA LYS A 23 17.22 3.35 3.51
C LYS A 23 17.97 3.14 2.20
N THR A 24 17.30 2.58 1.20
CA THR A 24 17.94 2.21 -0.07
C THR A 24 18.00 3.36 -1.08
N TRP A 25 16.96 4.20 -1.15
CA TRP A 25 16.81 5.22 -2.21
C TRP A 25 16.43 6.62 -1.72
N GLY A 26 16.31 6.81 -0.40
CA GLY A 26 15.97 8.10 0.20
C GLY A 26 14.48 8.38 0.31
N THR A 27 14.18 9.48 1.00
CA THR A 27 12.82 9.87 1.41
C THR A 27 11.88 10.13 0.23
N GLU A 28 12.39 10.69 -0.87
CA GLU A 28 11.57 10.95 -2.06
C GLU A 28 11.03 9.66 -2.64
N GLN A 29 11.89 8.64 -2.78
CA GLN A 29 11.49 7.35 -3.32
C GLN A 29 10.53 6.62 -2.38
N ARG A 30 10.75 6.69 -1.05
CA ARG A 30 9.79 6.21 -0.05
C ARG A 30 8.41 6.83 -0.26
N ASN A 31 8.35 8.15 -0.34
CA ASN A 31 7.08 8.87 -0.47
C ASN A 31 6.35 8.50 -1.76
N ARG A 32 7.08 8.49 -2.90
CA ARG A 32 6.53 8.09 -4.19
C ARG A 32 5.97 6.66 -4.15
N TYR A 33 6.72 5.72 -3.58
CA TYR A 33 6.32 4.32 -3.54
C TYR A 33 5.10 4.07 -2.64
N LEU A 34 5.06 4.69 -1.45
CA LEU A 34 3.91 4.58 -0.55
C LEU A 34 2.66 5.25 -1.12
N ALA A 35 2.80 6.38 -1.84
CA ALA A 35 1.67 7.03 -2.50
C ALA A 35 1.03 6.13 -3.58
N ILE A 36 1.84 5.42 -4.38
CA ILE A 36 1.33 4.47 -5.37
C ILE A 36 0.52 3.34 -4.69
N LEU A 37 0.98 2.83 -3.55
CA LEU A 37 0.24 1.82 -2.80
C LEU A 37 -1.09 2.36 -2.26
N ASP A 38 -1.08 3.59 -1.74
CA ASP A 38 -2.28 4.27 -1.22
C ASP A 38 -3.33 4.51 -2.32
N ASP A 39 -2.89 4.98 -3.49
CA ASP A 39 -3.73 5.16 -4.67
C ASP A 39 -4.38 3.83 -5.10
N CYS A 40 -3.63 2.73 -5.08
CA CYS A 40 -4.15 1.40 -5.35
C CYS A 40 -5.20 0.95 -4.32
N PHE A 41 -5.02 1.22 -3.03
CA PHE A 41 -6.02 0.91 -2.01
C PHE A 41 -7.31 1.71 -2.21
N HIS A 42 -7.18 2.99 -2.54
CA HIS A 42 -8.33 3.83 -2.86
C HIS A 42 -9.05 3.38 -4.13
N LEU A 43 -8.32 2.94 -5.16
CA LEU A 43 -8.90 2.37 -6.37
C LEU A 43 -9.68 1.08 -6.05
N LEU A 44 -9.09 0.15 -5.32
CA LEU A 44 -9.76 -1.10 -4.93
C LEU A 44 -10.97 -0.85 -4.01
N ALA A 45 -10.92 0.17 -3.16
CA ALA A 45 -12.06 0.55 -2.34
C ALA A 45 -13.24 1.07 -3.18
N ARG A 46 -12.95 1.76 -4.29
CA ARG A 46 -13.96 2.26 -5.25
C ARG A 46 -14.44 1.18 -6.21
N GLU A 47 -13.55 0.30 -6.65
CA GLU A 47 -13.84 -0.76 -7.62
C GLU A 47 -13.35 -2.14 -7.10
N PRO A 48 -14.06 -2.76 -6.14
CA PRO A 48 -13.56 -3.94 -5.41
C PRO A 48 -13.34 -5.21 -6.25
N HIS A 49 -13.86 -5.24 -7.48
CA HIS A 49 -13.89 -6.42 -8.35
C HIS A 49 -12.79 -6.42 -9.42
N ILE A 50 -11.96 -5.38 -9.50
CA ILE A 50 -10.85 -5.31 -10.49
C ILE A 50 -9.64 -6.14 -10.07
N GLY A 51 -9.58 -6.57 -8.81
CA GLY A 51 -8.53 -7.44 -8.31
C GLY A 51 -8.69 -8.87 -8.83
N PHE A 52 -7.58 -9.51 -9.18
CA PHE A 52 -7.59 -10.93 -9.51
C PHE A 52 -7.67 -11.77 -8.24
N LYS A 53 -8.66 -12.67 -8.18
CA LYS A 53 -8.72 -13.67 -7.12
C LYS A 53 -7.60 -14.68 -7.36
N ILE A 54 -6.58 -14.65 -6.51
CA ILE A 54 -5.55 -15.69 -6.49
C ILE A 54 -6.15 -16.87 -5.72
N LEU A 55 -6.30 -18.01 -6.40
CA LEU A 55 -6.61 -19.27 -5.74
C LEU A 55 -5.32 -19.74 -5.06
N ALA A 56 -5.27 -19.62 -3.74
CA ALA A 56 -4.22 -20.16 -2.90
C ALA A 56 -4.70 -21.48 -2.27
#